data_AF-A0A7J6RY19-F1
#
_entry.id   AF-A0A7J6RY19-F1
#
_cell.length_a   1.000
_cell.length_b   1.000
_cell.length_c   1.000
_cell.angle_alpha   90.00
_cell.angle_beta   90.00
_cell.angle_gamma   90.00
#
_symmetry.space_group_name_H-M   'P 1'
#
loop_
_entity.id
_entity.type
_entity.pdbx_description
1 polymer ?
#
loop_
_entity_poly.entity_id
_entity_poly.type
_entity_poly.pdbx_seq_one_letter_code
_entity_poly.pdbx_strand_id
1 'polypeptide(L)'
;LGLSSYVLATEVTAPEWRSLVCVVTSSIFALGIVAVSSLAAIPNIHWRMLSFGVWMLSWACVLPALLLTQFLESPVWLEARGRHAEAEAGLRKIAFVNNRQAQFDSFLKKWDDQHMPDGDFSIEDGDKKDSLPASTKEDDSLWGLLVTKRWNIIQEFMAVMVAAWFASSLGYYGLSMNVGNLGGSIYLNSIL
;
A
#
# COMPACT_ATOMS: atom_id res chain seq x y z
N LEU A 1 -2.53 2.85 9.39
CA LEU A 1 -2.82 1.41 9.16
C LEU A 1 -3.32 1.17 7.74
N GLY A 2 -4.46 1.73 7.31
CA GLY A 2 -5.00 1.50 5.95
C GLY A 2 -4.03 1.80 4.80
N LEU A 3 -3.29 2.92 4.86
CA LEU A 3 -2.27 3.26 3.86
C LEU A 3 -1.10 2.27 3.86
N SER A 4 -0.59 1.89 5.03
CA SER A 4 0.53 0.96 5.16
C SER A 4 0.15 -0.46 4.70
N SER A 5 -1.05 -0.94 5.03
CA SER A 5 -1.56 -2.21 4.53
C SER A 5 -1.80 -2.18 3.03
N TYR A 6 -2.28 -1.05 2.50
CA TYR A 6 -2.45 -0.86 1.06
C TYR A 6 -1.10 -0.87 0.34
N VAL A 7 -0.10 -0.15 0.86
CA VAL A 7 1.27 -0.14 0.31
C VAL A 7 1.83 -1.55 0.26
N LEU A 8 1.77 -2.30 1.36
CA LEU A 8 2.20 -3.70 1.41
C LEU A 8 1.45 -4.57 0.40
N ALA A 9 0.12 -4.42 0.30
CA ALA A 9 -0.68 -5.16 -0.69
C ALA A 9 -0.28 -4.80 -2.14
N THR A 10 0.04 -3.54 -2.43
CA THR A 10 0.47 -3.09 -3.76
C THR A 10 1.91 -3.45 -4.11
N GLU A 11 2.76 -3.67 -3.11
CA GLU A 11 4.13 -4.15 -3.28
C GLU A 11 4.16 -5.64 -3.65
N VAL A 12 3.24 -6.43 -3.10
CA VAL A 12 3.11 -7.87 -3.40
C VAL A 12 2.33 -8.12 -4.70
N THR A 13 1.46 -7.18 -5.12
CA THR A 13 0.62 -7.34 -6.32
C THR A 13 1.18 -6.65 -7.56
N ALA A 14 0.98 -7.30 -8.71
CA ALA A 14 1.39 -6.75 -10.01
C ALA A 14 0.65 -5.43 -10.32
N PRO A 15 1.26 -4.49 -11.09
CA PRO A 15 0.69 -3.18 -11.38
C PRO A 15 -0.73 -3.21 -11.96
N GLU A 16 -1.03 -4.24 -12.74
CA GLU A 16 -2.33 -4.46 -13.41
C GLU A 16 -3.48 -4.70 -12.42
N TRP A 17 -3.20 -5.27 -11.24
CA TRP A 17 -4.21 -5.67 -10.26
C TRP A 17 -4.38 -4.65 -9.12
N ARG A 18 -3.54 -3.61 -9.08
CA ARG A 18 -3.55 -2.62 -7.98
C ARG A 18 -4.86 -1.85 -7.88
N SER A 19 -5.44 -1.45 -9.01
CA SER A 19 -6.74 -0.76 -9.03
C SER A 19 -7.86 -1.67 -8.52
N LEU A 20 -7.83 -2.95 -8.86
CA LEU A 20 -8.80 -3.93 -8.38
C LEU A 20 -8.68 -4.13 -6.87
N VAL A 21 -7.47 -4.29 -6.34
CA VAL A 21 -7.24 -4.41 -4.88
C VAL A 21 -7.76 -3.17 -4.14
N CYS A 22 -7.56 -1.97 -4.70
CA CYS A 22 -8.09 -0.72 -4.14
C CYS A 22 -9.63 -0.70 -4.11
N VAL A 23 -10.27 -1.09 -5.21
CA VAL A 23 -11.74 -1.14 -5.32
C VAL A 23 -12.32 -2.19 -4.37
N VAL A 24 -11.71 -3.37 -4.27
CA VAL A 24 -12.16 -4.44 -3.36
C VAL A 24 -12.04 -3.99 -1.90
N THR A 25 -10.91 -3.39 -1.51
CA THR A 25 -10.71 -2.88 -0.15
C THR A 25 -11.75 -1.82 0.21
N SER A 26 -12.04 -0.91 -0.73
CA SER A 26 -13.06 0.14 -0.54
C SER A 26 -14.48 -0.44 -0.46
N SER A 27 -14.78 -1.47 -1.25
CA SER A 27 -16.09 -2.14 -1.26
C SER A 27 -16.36 -2.87 0.05
N ILE A 28 -15.35 -3.55 0.61
CA ILE A 28 -15.45 -4.22 1.91
C ILE A 28 -15.75 -3.20 3.01
N PHE A 29 -15.11 -2.03 2.96
CA PHE A 29 -15.38 -0.95 3.91
C PHE A 29 -16.83 -0.45 3.84
N ALA A 30 -17.35 -0.21 2.63
CA ALA A 30 -18.75 0.19 2.43
C ALA A 30 -19.73 -0.87 2.95
N LEU A 31 -19.51 -2.14 2.64
CA LEU A 31 -20.31 -3.26 3.16
C LEU A 31 -20.26 -3.35 4.69
N GLY A 32 -19.11 -3.05 5.28
CA GLY A 32 -18.95 -2.99 6.74
C GLY A 32 -19.84 -1.92 7.39
N ILE A 33 -19.93 -0.73 6.80
CA ILE A 33 -20.80 0.35 7.31
C ILE A 33 -22.26 -0.06 7.22
N VAL A 34 -22.69 -0.64 6.09
CA VAL A 34 -24.07 -1.12 5.90
C VAL A 34 -24.42 -2.22 6.90
N ALA A 35 -23.50 -3.17 7.13
CA ALA A 35 -23.69 -4.25 8.09
C ALA A 35 -23.86 -3.72 9.52
N VAL A 36 -22.97 -2.82 9.96
CA VAL A 36 -23.05 -2.21 11.29
C VAL A 36 -24.33 -1.39 11.47
N SER A 37 -24.73 -0.62 10.45
CA SER A 37 -25.95 0.19 10.47
C SER A 37 -27.21 -0.67 10.52
N SER A 38 -27.23 -1.80 9.80
CA SER A 38 -28.32 -2.78 9.83
C SER A 38 -28.45 -3.43 11.21
N LEU A 39 -27.33 -3.81 11.83
CA LEU A 39 -27.30 -4.35 13.19
C LEU A 39 -27.76 -3.32 14.22
N ALA A 40 -27.42 -2.04 14.04
CA ALA A 40 -27.87 -0.96 14.92
C ALA A 40 -29.39 -0.72 14.84
N ALA A 41 -30.04 -1.06 13.73
CA ALA A 41 -31.48 -0.89 13.53
C ALA A 41 -32.35 -1.90 14.31
N ILE A 42 -31.76 -2.93 14.90
CA ILE A 42 -32.49 -3.95 15.66
C ILE A 42 -32.89 -3.37 17.03
N PRO A 43 -34.20 -3.33 17.37
CA PRO A 43 -34.66 -2.82 18.65
C PRO A 43 -34.11 -3.67 19.81
N ASN A 44 -33.64 -3.01 20.86
CA ASN A 44 -33.04 -3.56 22.10
C ASN A 44 -31.54 -3.94 22.07
N ILE A 45 -30.81 -3.69 20.98
CA ILE A 45 -29.35 -3.87 20.98
C ILE A 45 -28.66 -2.74 21.75
N HIS A 46 -27.96 -3.09 22.83
CA HIS A 46 -27.09 -2.14 23.54
C HIS A 46 -25.84 -1.85 22.70
N TRP A 47 -25.47 -0.56 22.62
CA TRP A 47 -24.27 -0.11 21.89
C TRP A 47 -23.00 -0.86 22.28
N ARG A 48 -22.89 -1.32 23.54
CA ARG A 48 -21.75 -2.11 24.04
C ARG A 48 -21.62 -3.46 23.34
N MET A 49 -22.73 -4.13 23.03
CA MET A 49 -22.71 -5.40 22.29
C MET A 49 -22.30 -5.16 20.83
N LEU A 50 -22.74 -4.05 20.25
CA LEU A 50 -22.35 -3.66 18.89
C LEU A 50 -20.85 -3.34 18.83
N SER A 51 -20.32 -2.56 19.78
CA SER A 51 -18.88 -2.29 19.90
C SER A 51 -18.07 -3.57 20.12
N PHE A 52 -18.59 -4.51 20.92
CA PHE A 52 -17.94 -5.80 21.14
C PHE A 52 -17.93 -6.67 19.87
N GLY A 53 -19.03 -6.69 19.11
CA GLY A 53 -19.11 -7.39 17.84
C GLY A 53 -18.12 -6.85 16.80
N VAL A 54 -18.02 -5.52 16.68
CA VAL A 54 -17.03 -4.87 15.80
C VAL A 54 -15.60 -5.20 16.25
N TRP A 55 -15.34 -5.21 17.55
CA TRP A 55 -14.03 -5.56 18.09
C TRP A 55 -13.67 -7.03 17.80
N MET A 56 -14.59 -7.97 18.02
CA MET A 56 -14.39 -9.39 17.73
C MET A 56 -14.18 -9.65 16.23
N LEU A 57 -14.97 -9.02 15.37
CA LEU A 57 -14.80 -9.12 13.92
C LEU A 57 -13.44 -8.55 13.48
N SER A 58 -13.04 -7.41 14.05
CA SER A 58 -11.74 -6.80 13.76
C SER A 58 -10.60 -7.72 14.18
N TRP A 59 -10.64 -8.31 15.37
CA TRP A 59 -9.65 -9.28 15.81
C TRP A 59 -9.65 -10.57 14.98
N ALA A 60 -10.83 -11.04 14.55
CA ALA A 60 -10.94 -12.20 13.68
C ALA A 60 -10.32 -11.98 12.28
N CYS A 61 -10.33 -10.75 11.77
CA CYS A 61 -9.65 -10.40 10.52
C CYS A 61 -8.16 -10.06 10.72
N VAL A 62 -7.82 -9.38 11.81
CA VAL A 62 -6.44 -8.93 12.10
C VAL A 62 -5.54 -10.08 12.54
N LEU A 63 -6.02 -11.04 13.33
CA LEU A 63 -5.19 -12.15 13.81
C LEU A 63 -4.65 -13.02 12.67
N PRO A 64 -5.46 -13.51 11.71
CA PRO A 64 -4.94 -14.24 10.56
C PRO A 64 -4.03 -13.38 9.71
N ALA A 65 -4.37 -12.10 9.50
CA ALA A 65 -3.52 -11.19 8.74
C ALA A 65 -2.15 -11.01 9.39
N LEU A 66 -2.09 -10.86 10.72
CA LEU A 66 -0.85 -10.66 11.47
C LEU A 66 0.03 -11.93 11.46
N LEU A 67 -0.60 -13.11 11.56
CA LEU A 67 0.08 -14.39 11.42
C LEU A 67 0.60 -14.61 9.98
N LEU A 68 -0.12 -14.14 8.96
CA LEU A 68 0.32 -14.22 7.56
C LEU A 68 1.43 -13.20 7.24
N THR A 69 1.44 -12.02 7.88
CA THR A 69 2.49 -11.00 7.66
C THR A 69 3.87 -11.43 8.16
N GLN A 70 3.97 -12.33 9.14
CA GLN A 70 5.25 -12.93 9.53
C GLN A 70 5.90 -13.77 8.42
N PHE A 71 5.14 -14.18 7.40
CA PHE A 71 5.63 -14.99 6.28
C PHE A 71 5.80 -14.22 4.95
N LEU A 72 5.28 -12.99 4.85
CA LEU A 72 5.41 -12.12 3.68
C LEU A 72 5.91 -10.73 4.11
N GLU A 73 7.21 -10.64 4.43
CA GLU A 73 7.88 -9.33 4.40
C GLU A 73 7.98 -8.85 2.95
N SER A 74 7.90 -7.53 2.73
CA SER A 74 7.97 -6.95 1.39
C SER A 74 9.35 -7.21 0.76
N PRO A 75 9.43 -7.77 -0.46
CA PRO A 75 10.70 -8.06 -1.11
C PRO A 75 11.51 -6.78 -1.38
N VAL A 76 10.85 -5.67 -1.67
CA VAL A 76 11.49 -4.35 -1.91
C VAL A 76 12.13 -3.81 -0.62
N TRP A 77 11.47 -4.00 0.51
CA TRP A 77 12.01 -3.56 1.80
C TRP A 77 13.19 -4.43 2.25
N LEU A 78 13.16 -5.73 1.97
CA LEU A 78 14.26 -6.65 2.23
C LEU A 78 15.51 -6.28 1.41
N GLU A 79 15.33 -5.92 0.14
CA GLU A 79 16.38 -5.43 -0.73
C GLU A 79 16.96 -4.10 -0.24
N ALA A 80 16.11 -3.14 0.17
CA ALA A 80 16.55 -1.86 0.74
C ALA A 80 17.35 -2.00 2.04
N ARG A 81 17.23 -3.15 2.74
CA ARG A 81 18.01 -3.49 3.95
C ARG A 81 19.23 -4.37 3.67
N GLY A 82 19.52 -4.71 2.41
CA GLY A 82 20.64 -5.57 2.03
C GLY A 82 20.44 -7.07 2.32
N ARG A 83 19.22 -7.50 2.66
CA ARG A 83 18.87 -8.92 2.91
C ARG A 83 18.46 -9.63 1.61
N HIS A 84 19.37 -9.69 0.63
CA HIS A 84 19.09 -10.18 -0.73
C HIS A 84 18.57 -11.63 -0.77
N ALA A 85 19.15 -12.53 0.01
CA ALA A 85 18.73 -13.94 0.04
C ALA A 85 17.28 -14.14 0.51
N GLU A 86 16.79 -13.31 1.43
CA GLU A 86 15.42 -13.39 1.93
C GLU A 86 14.42 -12.77 0.96
N ALA A 87 14.82 -11.69 0.28
CA ALA A 87 14.03 -11.07 -0.79
C ALA A 87 13.80 -12.07 -1.94
N GLU A 88 14.85 -12.77 -2.37
CA GLU A 88 14.78 -13.81 -3.40
C GLU A 88 13.87 -14.98 -2.98
N ALA A 89 13.97 -15.45 -1.74
CA ALA A 89 13.10 -16.51 -1.22
C ALA A 89 11.62 -16.09 -1.23
N GLY A 90 11.32 -14.83 -0.90
CA GLY A 90 9.98 -14.24 -1.00
C GLY A 90 9.47 -14.18 -2.43
N LEU A 91 10.29 -13.66 -3.35
CA LEU A 91 9.96 -13.55 -4.78
C LEU A 91 9.76 -14.93 -5.43
N ARG A 92 10.55 -15.94 -5.04
CA ARG A 92 10.41 -17.32 -5.53
C ARG A 92 9.09 -17.96 -5.11
N LYS A 93 8.61 -17.71 -3.89
CA LYS A 93 7.28 -18.14 -3.45
C LYS A 93 6.17 -17.46 -4.26
N ILE A 94 6.30 -16.16 -4.52
CA ILE A 94 5.34 -15.41 -5.37
C ILE A 94 5.36 -15.96 -6.81
N ALA A 95 6.54 -16.27 -7.35
CA ALA A 95 6.70 -16.84 -8.69
C ALA A 95 6.11 -18.26 -8.80
N PHE A 96 6.22 -19.06 -7.74
CA PHE A 96 5.58 -20.38 -7.63
C PHE A 96 4.05 -20.25 -7.66
N VAL A 97 3.46 -19.39 -6.82
CA VAL A 97 2.01 -19.15 -6.80
C VAL A 97 1.49 -18.65 -8.15
N ASN A 98 2.29 -17.84 -8.85
CA ASN A 98 1.94 -17.31 -10.17
C ASN A 98 2.28 -18.27 -11.34
N ASN A 99 2.73 -19.51 -11.10
CA ASN A 99 3.17 -20.46 -12.13
C ASN A 99 4.22 -19.88 -13.13
N ARG A 100 5.02 -18.89 -12.70
CA ARG A 100 6.03 -18.22 -13.52
C ARG A 100 7.46 -18.45 -13.03
N GLN A 101 7.67 -19.55 -12.32
CA GLN A 101 8.96 -19.85 -11.69
C GLN A 101 10.12 -19.95 -12.69
N ALA A 102 9.93 -20.59 -13.85
CA ALA A 102 10.96 -20.67 -14.88
C ALA A 102 11.36 -19.31 -15.47
N GLN A 103 10.41 -18.37 -15.56
CA GLN A 103 10.68 -17.00 -16.01
C GLN A 103 11.46 -16.21 -14.95
N PHE A 104 11.15 -16.44 -13.67
CA PHE A 104 11.87 -15.83 -12.56
C PHE A 104 13.31 -16.36 -12.45
N ASP A 105 13.51 -17.68 -12.55
CA ASP A 105 14.85 -18.28 -12.48
C ASP A 105 15.75 -17.83 -13.65
N SER A 106 15.17 -17.68 -14.85
CA SER A 106 15.90 -17.12 -16.00
C SER A 106 16.17 -15.62 -15.89
N PHE A 107 15.33 -14.86 -15.18
CA PHE A 107 15.58 -13.46 -14.84
C PHE A 107 16.71 -13.33 -13.82
N LEU A 108 16.68 -14.13 -12.74
CA LEU A 108 17.73 -14.13 -11.72
C LEU A 108 19.09 -14.47 -12.33
N LYS A 109 19.15 -15.51 -13.18
CA LYS A 109 20.40 -15.87 -13.86
C LYS A 109 20.97 -14.73 -14.70
N LYS A 110 20.12 -14.06 -15.49
CA LYS A 110 20.53 -12.89 -16.28
C LYS A 110 21.00 -11.72 -15.41
N TRP A 111 20.38 -11.54 -14.25
CA TRP A 111 20.72 -10.47 -13.33
C TRP A 111 22.07 -10.74 -12.66
N ASP A 112 22.33 -11.98 -12.27
CA ASP A 112 23.58 -12.47 -11.68
C ASP A 112 24.74 -12.37 -12.69
N ASP A 113 24.53 -12.87 -13.92
CA ASP A 113 25.48 -12.77 -15.04
C ASP A 113 25.86 -11.30 -15.37
N GLN A 114 24.98 -10.34 -15.08
CA GLN A 114 25.19 -8.92 -15.36
C GLN A 114 25.86 -8.14 -14.20
N HIS A 115 25.65 -8.56 -12.94
CA HIS A 115 26.15 -7.85 -11.75
C HIS A 115 27.36 -8.53 -11.09
N MET A 116 27.66 -9.78 -11.44
CA MET A 116 28.82 -10.51 -10.93
C MET A 116 29.57 -11.19 -12.07
N PRO A 117 30.39 -10.48 -12.86
CA PRO A 117 31.38 -11.16 -13.69
C PRO A 117 32.31 -11.91 -12.74
N ASP A 118 32.64 -13.17 -13.04
CA ASP A 118 33.56 -14.06 -12.29
C ASP A 118 34.95 -13.43 -12.07
N GLY A 119 35.03 -12.45 -11.18
CA GLY A 119 36.20 -11.68 -10.83
C GLY A 119 36.19 -11.42 -9.34
N ASP A 120 37.01 -12.19 -8.63
CA ASP A 120 37.47 -11.98 -7.26
C ASP A 120 37.44 -10.50 -6.85
N PHE A 121 36.40 -10.09 -6.11
CA PHE A 121 36.40 -8.84 -5.37
C PHE A 121 36.98 -9.10 -3.99
N SER A 122 38.31 -9.08 -3.93
CA SER A 122 39.04 -8.92 -2.69
C SER A 122 38.90 -7.46 -2.25
N ILE A 123 38.35 -7.25 -1.05
CA ILE A 123 38.35 -5.94 -0.39
C ILE A 123 39.81 -5.67 0.02
N GLU A 124 40.54 -4.90 -0.79
CA GLU A 124 41.75 -4.22 -0.32
C GLU A 124 41.33 -3.06 0.59
N ASP A 125 41.53 -3.24 1.90
CA ASP A 125 41.54 -2.15 2.87
C ASP A 125 42.71 -1.21 2.56
N GLY A 126 42.43 -0.14 1.82
CA GLY A 126 43.39 0.88 1.40
C GLY A 126 42.96 2.29 1.78
N ASP A 127 43.30 2.69 3.01
CA ASP A 127 43.24 4.08 3.50
C ASP A 127 44.10 5.00 2.62
N LYS A 128 43.48 5.89 1.82
CA LYS A 128 44.13 7.09 1.24
C LYS A 128 43.13 8.24 1.02
N LYS A 129 43.24 9.25 1.89
CA LYS A 129 42.98 10.66 1.57
C LYS A 129 43.93 11.08 0.45
N ASP A 130 43.42 11.69 -0.62
CA ASP A 130 43.82 13.04 -1.07
C ASP A 130 43.28 13.43 -2.47
N SER A 131 42.72 14.65 -2.51
CA SER A 131 42.57 15.58 -3.64
C SER A 131 41.69 15.23 -4.86
N LEU A 132 40.49 15.85 -4.89
CA LEU A 132 39.72 16.14 -6.11
C LEU A 132 40.38 17.24 -6.97
N PRO A 133 40.29 17.16 -8.30
CA PRO A 133 40.18 18.34 -9.14
C PRO A 133 38.78 18.45 -9.78
N ALA A 134 38.34 19.70 -9.89
CA ALA A 134 37.06 20.13 -10.41
C ALA A 134 36.88 19.87 -11.92
N SER A 135 35.72 19.34 -12.29
CA SER A 135 35.08 19.37 -13.62
C SER A 135 33.69 18.69 -13.45
N THR A 136 32.54 19.09 -13.99
CA THR A 136 32.10 20.18 -14.86
C THR A 136 30.57 20.25 -14.66
N LYS A 137 30.00 21.46 -14.71
CA LYS A 137 28.57 21.73 -14.54
C LYS A 137 27.77 21.24 -15.75
N GLU A 138 27.01 20.13 -15.65
CA GLU A 138 26.05 19.75 -16.70
C GLU A 138 24.76 19.04 -16.21
N ASP A 139 24.54 18.87 -14.90
CA ASP A 139 23.40 18.07 -14.40
C ASP A 139 22.18 18.87 -13.90
N ASP A 140 22.24 20.21 -13.85
CA ASP A 140 21.14 21.02 -13.30
C ASP A 140 19.91 21.14 -14.24
N SER A 141 20.05 20.76 -15.52
CA SER A 141 19.03 20.99 -16.56
C SER A 141 18.03 19.82 -16.71
N LEU A 142 18.48 18.57 -16.58
CA LEU A 142 17.61 17.39 -16.75
C LEU A 142 16.78 17.10 -15.51
N TRP A 143 17.35 17.29 -14.32
CA TRP A 143 16.62 17.22 -13.05
C TRP A 143 15.55 18.31 -12.96
N GLY A 144 15.85 19.54 -13.39
CA GLY A 144 14.88 20.63 -13.44
C GLY A 144 13.73 20.40 -14.42
N LEU A 145 13.97 19.75 -15.58
CA LEU A 145 12.92 19.49 -16.58
C LEU A 145 12.04 18.28 -16.23
N LEU A 146 12.62 17.22 -15.67
CA LEU A 146 11.89 16.03 -15.27
C LEU A 146 11.13 16.23 -13.96
N VAL A 147 11.68 17.00 -13.01
CA VAL A 147 10.97 17.38 -11.78
C VAL A 147 9.86 18.36 -12.13
N THR A 148 10.12 19.51 -12.75
CA THR A 148 9.09 20.55 -12.90
C THR A 148 7.91 20.13 -13.78
N LYS A 149 8.13 19.37 -14.87
CA LYS A 149 7.04 18.98 -15.79
C LYS A 149 6.22 17.79 -15.30
N ARG A 150 6.83 16.81 -14.61
CA ARG A 150 6.10 15.70 -13.97
C ARG A 150 5.45 16.13 -12.66
N TRP A 151 6.05 17.09 -11.96
CA TRP A 151 5.53 17.64 -10.70
C TRP A 151 4.19 18.35 -10.89
N ASN A 152 4.03 19.16 -11.94
CA ASN A 152 2.76 19.83 -12.22
C ASN A 152 1.62 18.83 -12.49
N ILE A 153 1.89 17.75 -13.24
CA ILE A 153 0.90 16.69 -13.50
C ILE A 153 0.52 16.00 -12.19
N ILE A 154 1.50 15.60 -11.37
CA ILE A 154 1.23 14.95 -10.08
C ILE A 154 0.47 15.91 -9.15
N GLN A 155 0.79 17.20 -9.14
CA GLN A 155 0.11 18.21 -8.35
C GLN A 155 -1.34 18.43 -8.79
N GLU A 156 -1.62 18.48 -10.10
CA GLU A 156 -2.98 18.59 -10.61
C GLU A 156 -3.83 17.38 -10.21
N PHE A 157 -3.30 16.17 -10.40
CA PHE A 157 -3.99 14.94 -9.96
C PHE A 157 -4.17 14.88 -8.43
N MET A 158 -3.17 15.31 -7.67
CA MET A 158 -3.23 15.35 -6.21
C MET A 158 -4.25 16.40 -5.73
N ALA A 159 -4.30 17.57 -6.36
CA ALA A 159 -5.25 18.63 -6.06
C ALA A 159 -6.68 18.19 -6.36
N VAL A 160 -6.91 17.54 -7.50
CA VAL A 160 -8.23 16.97 -7.85
C VAL A 160 -8.63 15.90 -6.83
N MET A 161 -7.73 15.02 -6.43
CA MET A 161 -8.01 13.99 -5.42
C MET A 161 -8.33 14.63 -4.05
N VAL A 162 -7.58 15.65 -3.62
CA VAL A 162 -7.82 16.37 -2.36
C VAL A 162 -9.16 17.11 -2.41
N ALA A 163 -9.48 17.78 -3.52
CA ALA A 163 -10.76 18.46 -3.69
C ALA A 163 -11.94 17.47 -3.72
N ALA A 164 -11.79 16.33 -4.40
CA ALA A 164 -12.79 15.27 -4.43
C ALA A 164 -12.99 14.65 -3.04
N TRP A 165 -11.90 14.41 -2.30
CA TRP A 165 -11.95 13.93 -0.93
C TRP A 165 -12.64 14.95 -0.02
N PHE A 166 -12.28 16.23 -0.11
CA PHE A 166 -12.88 17.31 0.67
C PHE A 166 -14.38 17.47 0.36
N ALA A 167 -14.77 17.45 -0.90
CA ALA A 167 -16.17 17.50 -1.31
C ALA A 167 -16.96 16.30 -0.77
N SER A 168 -16.37 15.10 -0.84
CA SER A 168 -16.97 13.87 -0.31
C SER A 168 -17.10 13.93 1.21
N SER A 169 -16.09 14.42 1.93
CA SER A 169 -16.14 14.62 3.37
C SER A 169 -17.18 15.65 3.77
N LEU A 170 -17.26 16.79 3.06
CA LEU A 170 -18.24 17.83 3.34
C LEU A 170 -19.67 17.31 3.11
N GLY A 171 -19.90 16.54 2.06
CA GLY A 171 -21.17 15.86 1.81
C GLY A 171 -21.50 14.85 2.91
N TYR A 172 -20.54 14.00 3.28
CA TYR A 172 -20.71 12.98 4.31
C TYR A 172 -21.02 13.60 5.69
N TYR A 173 -20.21 14.55 6.15
CA TYR A 173 -20.43 15.23 7.42
C TYR A 173 -21.67 16.13 7.39
N GLY A 174 -21.97 16.76 6.26
CA GLY A 174 -23.19 17.55 6.07
C GLY A 174 -24.46 16.72 6.22
N LEU A 175 -24.49 15.53 5.59
CA LEU A 175 -25.58 14.57 5.76
C LEU A 175 -25.61 14.01 7.18
N SER A 176 -24.46 13.64 7.74
CA SER A 176 -24.35 13.09 9.10
C SER A 176 -24.83 14.07 10.18
N MET A 177 -24.60 15.37 10.03
CA MET A 177 -25.12 16.39 10.95
C MET A 177 -26.64 16.56 10.85
N ASN A 178 -27.23 16.30 9.67
CA ASN A 178 -28.67 16.42 9.44
C ASN A 178 -29.44 15.10 9.67
N VAL A 179 -28.75 13.97 9.82
CA VAL A 179 -29.36 12.65 10.13
C VAL A 179 -30.24 12.68 11.38
N GLY A 180 -29.91 13.53 12.36
CA GLY A 180 -30.72 13.72 13.58
C GLY A 180 -31.99 14.57 13.39
N ASN A 181 -32.11 15.30 12.27
CA ASN A 181 -33.21 16.24 12.00
C ASN A 181 -34.09 15.81 10.81
N LEU A 182 -33.73 14.73 10.11
CA LEU A 182 -34.57 14.03 9.15
C LEU A 182 -35.68 13.27 9.91
N GLY A 183 -36.93 13.68 9.70
CA GLY A 183 -38.09 13.04 10.34
C GLY A 183 -38.19 11.55 10.01
N GLY A 184 -37.80 10.70 10.96
CA GLY A 184 -37.70 9.25 10.79
C GLY A 184 -36.88 8.61 11.92
N SER A 185 -36.69 7.29 11.89
CA SER A 185 -35.76 6.65 12.83
C SER A 185 -34.31 6.88 12.37
N ILE A 186 -33.44 7.33 13.28
CA ILE A 186 -32.01 7.58 13.02
C ILE A 186 -31.32 6.40 12.32
N TYR A 187 -31.79 5.19 12.59
CA TYR A 187 -31.27 3.94 12.03
C TYR A 187 -31.56 3.75 10.54
N LEU A 188 -32.75 4.12 10.07
CA LEU A 188 -33.06 4.06 8.63
C LEU A 188 -32.30 5.13 7.84
N ASN A 189 -32.13 6.32 8.43
CA ASN A 189 -31.34 7.40 7.83
C ASN A 189 -29.83 7.11 7.81
N SER A 190 -29.34 6.18 8.63
CA SER A 190 -27.92 5.81 8.67
C SER A 190 -27.56 4.74 7.63
N ILE A 191 -28.57 4.04 7.07
CA ILE A 191 -28.40 3.02 6.04
C ILE A 191 -28.48 3.62 4.62
N LEU A 192 -29.22 4.73 4.46
CA LEU A 192 -29.41 5.44 3.19
C LEU A 192 -28.26 6.42 2.90
#